data_AF-A0ABD0WA79-F1
#
_entry.id   AF-A0ABD0WA79-F1
#
_cell.length_a   1.000
_cell.length_b   1.000
_cell.length_c   1.000
_cell.angle_alpha   90.00
_cell.angle_beta   90.00
_cell.angle_gamma   90.00
#
_symmetry.space_group_name_H-M   'P 1'
#
loop_
_entity.id
_entity.type
_entity.pdbx_description
1 polymer ?
#
loop_
_entity_poly.entity_id
_entity_poly.type
_entity_poly.pdbx_seq_one_letter_code
_entity_poly.pdbx_strand_id
1 'polypeptide(L)'
;MSDKKMTSSRRHHLKSLILQIAFELIEAERKENEELKANFLAELPALDMSGDLAALQEMVKKLGQTLDKVDEERYDAEAKVAKANKEIEDLKMKVVDLQGMKKPALKKVRLSADAMLSALLGTKHKATIDFKANLKQVKKEVKEEEEVGDWRTKVDEQAGMDGRKKKFQG
;
A
#
# COMPACT_ATOMS: atom_id res chain seq x y z
N MET A 1 18.97 28.75 -24.74
CA MET A 1 17.83 27.84 -24.53
C MET A 1 18.03 27.14 -23.20
N SER A 2 17.48 27.69 -22.11
CA SER A 2 17.57 27.06 -20.79
C SER A 2 16.42 26.06 -20.66
N ASP A 3 16.70 24.79 -20.94
CA ASP A 3 15.72 23.72 -20.72
C ASP A 3 15.31 23.71 -19.25
N LYS A 4 14.10 24.19 -19.00
CA LYS A 4 13.56 24.38 -17.66
C LYS A 4 13.34 22.99 -17.05
N LYS A 5 14.29 22.56 -16.23
CA LYS A 5 14.25 21.26 -15.54
C LYS A 5 12.91 21.08 -14.83
N MET A 6 12.33 19.88 -14.98
CA MET A 6 11.07 19.48 -14.36
C MET A 6 11.02 19.87 -12.88
N THR A 7 9.89 20.39 -12.42
CA THR A 7 9.72 20.81 -11.02
C THR A 7 9.90 19.62 -10.07
N SER A 8 10.41 19.88 -8.87
CA SER A 8 10.60 18.83 -7.86
C SER A 8 9.29 18.11 -7.53
N SER A 9 8.19 18.86 -7.40
CA SER A 9 6.84 18.31 -7.16
C SER A 9 6.43 17.31 -8.24
N ARG A 10 6.58 17.67 -9.53
CA ARG A 10 6.23 16.76 -10.63
C ARG A 10 7.10 15.50 -10.64
N ARG A 11 8.40 15.60 -10.35
CA ARG A 11 9.27 14.41 -10.23
C ARG A 11 8.84 13.47 -9.10
N HIS A 12 8.49 14.01 -7.93
CA HIS A 12 8.02 13.18 -6.81
C HIS A 12 6.68 12.51 -7.11
N HIS A 13 5.75 13.24 -7.73
CA HIS A 13 4.48 12.67 -8.17
C HIS A 13 4.69 11.51 -9.16
N LEU A 14 5.55 11.69 -10.17
CA LEU A 14 5.88 10.62 -11.12
C LEU A 14 6.54 9.41 -10.43
N LYS A 15 7.46 9.63 -9.49
CA LYS A 15 8.04 8.52 -8.69
C LYS A 15 6.97 7.77 -7.91
N SER A 16 6.02 8.48 -7.30
CA SER A 16 4.91 7.87 -6.57
C SER A 16 4.04 7.02 -7.49
N LEU A 17 3.71 7.52 -8.69
CA LEU A 17 2.94 6.76 -9.68
C LEU A 17 3.69 5.51 -10.15
N ILE A 18 5.00 5.63 -10.40
CA ILE A 18 5.82 4.47 -10.79
C ILE A 18 5.81 3.40 -9.69
N LEU A 19 5.97 3.80 -8.42
CA LEU A 19 5.93 2.87 -7.30
C LEU A 19 4.55 2.22 -7.12
N GLN A 20 3.48 2.97 -7.35
CA GLN A 20 2.11 2.44 -7.32
C GLN A 20 1.89 1.38 -8.40
N ILE A 21 2.28 1.67 -9.66
CA ILE A 21 2.18 0.72 -10.76
C ILE A 21 3.06 -0.51 -10.50
N ALA A 22 4.29 -0.31 -10.01
CA ALA A 22 5.18 -1.41 -9.68
C ALA A 22 4.60 -2.33 -8.60
N PHE A 23 3.91 -1.76 -7.61
CA PHE A 23 3.21 -2.55 -6.60
C PHE A 23 2.09 -3.39 -7.20
N GLU A 24 1.25 -2.80 -8.06
CA GLU A 24 0.17 -3.51 -8.76
C GLU A 24 0.72 -4.65 -9.65
N LEU A 25 1.86 -4.44 -10.33
CA LEU A 25 2.51 -5.46 -11.15
C LEU A 25 3.07 -6.61 -10.31
N ILE A 26 3.68 -6.32 -9.16
CA ILE A 26 4.19 -7.36 -8.24
C ILE A 26 3.04 -8.21 -7.68
N GLU A 27 1.88 -7.60 -7.41
CA GLU A 27 0.70 -8.35 -6.98
C GLU A 27 0.13 -9.21 -8.10
N ALA A 28 0.10 -8.72 -9.34
CA ALA A 28 -0.32 -9.50 -10.50
C ALA A 28 0.60 -10.70 -10.74
N GLU A 29 1.92 -10.49 -10.74
CA GLU A 29 2.93 -11.55 -10.89
C GLU A 29 2.81 -12.60 -9.77
N ARG A 30 2.48 -12.20 -8.53
CA ARG A 30 2.25 -13.15 -7.44
C ARG A 30 1.06 -14.06 -7.72
N LYS A 31 -0.06 -13.50 -8.20
CA LYS A 31 -1.25 -14.28 -8.56
C LYS A 31 -0.97 -15.22 -9.72
N GLU A 32 -0.29 -14.75 -10.76
CA GLU A 32 0.11 -15.57 -11.89
C GLU A 32 1.00 -16.74 -11.45
N ASN A 33 1.98 -16.50 -10.56
CA ASN A 33 2.81 -17.58 -10.01
C ASN A 33 2.02 -18.61 -9.19
N GLU A 34 1.01 -18.17 -8.42
CA GLU A 34 0.11 -19.06 -7.69
C GLU A 34 -0.73 -19.91 -8.64
N GLU A 35 -1.25 -19.31 -9.71
CA GLU A 35 -2.02 -19.99 -10.76
C GLU A 35 -1.14 -20.99 -11.53
N LEU A 36 0.06 -20.60 -11.94
CA LEU A 36 1.02 -21.49 -12.60
C LEU A 36 1.37 -22.69 -11.72
N LYS A 37 1.58 -22.47 -10.42
CA LYS A 37 1.81 -23.56 -9.46
C LYS A 37 0.59 -24.46 -9.34
N ALA A 38 -0.61 -23.90 -9.26
CA ALA A 38 -1.85 -24.68 -9.18
C ALA A 38 -2.09 -25.51 -10.45
N ASN A 39 -1.85 -24.93 -11.63
CA ASN A 39 -1.96 -25.61 -12.92
C ASN A 39 -0.94 -26.74 -13.04
N PHE A 40 0.32 -26.50 -12.68
CA PHE A 40 1.35 -27.54 -12.65
C PHE A 40 0.97 -28.70 -11.71
N LEU A 41 0.41 -28.40 -10.54
CA LEU A 41 -0.04 -29.44 -9.61
C LEU A 41 -1.30 -30.16 -10.10
N ALA A 42 -2.15 -29.50 -10.90
CA ALA A 42 -3.34 -30.11 -11.49
C ALA A 42 -3.03 -31.04 -12.66
N GLU A 43 -1.89 -30.87 -13.34
CA GLU A 43 -1.41 -31.81 -14.36
C GLU A 43 -0.99 -33.17 -13.78
N LEU A 44 -0.77 -33.27 -12.47
CA LEU A 44 -0.49 -34.55 -11.82
C LEU A 44 -1.73 -35.45 -11.85
N PRO A 45 -1.62 -36.67 -12.39
CA PRO A 45 -2.75 -37.58 -12.49
C PRO A 45 -3.26 -37.95 -11.08
N ALA A 46 -4.58 -37.95 -10.92
CA ALA A 46 -5.20 -38.43 -9.69
C ALA A 46 -4.83 -39.89 -9.44
N LEU A 47 -4.62 -40.24 -8.16
CA LEU A 47 -4.31 -41.60 -7.76
C LEU A 47 -5.50 -42.52 -8.06
N ASP A 48 -5.29 -43.45 -8.99
CA ASP A 48 -6.29 -44.45 -9.33
C ASP A 48 -6.25 -45.60 -8.31
N MET A 49 -7.18 -45.58 -7.36
CA MET A 49 -7.33 -46.65 -6.36
C MET A 49 -8.25 -47.77 -6.83
N SER A 50 -8.72 -47.73 -8.08
CA SER A 50 -9.52 -48.80 -8.66
C SER A 50 -8.59 -49.89 -9.21
N GLY A 51 -8.73 -51.11 -8.70
CA GLY A 51 -7.87 -52.22 -9.10
C GLY A 51 -7.96 -53.41 -8.15
N ASP A 52 -7.37 -54.52 -8.58
CA ASP A 52 -7.17 -55.68 -7.72
C ASP A 52 -5.96 -55.48 -6.79
N LEU A 53 -5.76 -56.40 -5.85
CA LEU A 53 -4.66 -56.32 -4.87
C LEU A 53 -3.28 -56.22 -5.54
N ALA A 54 -3.09 -56.89 -6.68
CA ALA A 54 -1.82 -56.89 -7.40
C ALA A 54 -1.54 -55.52 -8.03
N ALA A 55 -2.53 -54.91 -8.70
CA ALA A 55 -2.42 -53.59 -9.30
C ALA A 55 -2.14 -52.51 -8.23
N LEU A 56 -2.82 -52.57 -7.08
CA LEU A 56 -2.59 -51.65 -5.97
C LEU A 56 -1.16 -51.78 -5.39
N GLN A 57 -0.67 -53.00 -5.22
CA GLN A 57 0.71 -53.24 -4.75
C GLN A 57 1.77 -52.72 -5.74
N GLU A 58 1.53 -52.87 -7.04
CA GLU A 58 2.44 -52.36 -8.07
C GLU A 58 2.47 -50.82 -8.09
N MET A 59 1.29 -50.18 -7.98
CA MET A 59 1.19 -48.73 -7.89
C MET A 59 1.95 -48.18 -6.67
N VAL A 60 1.78 -48.77 -5.49
CA VAL A 60 2.50 -48.33 -4.28
C VAL A 60 4.02 -48.47 -4.44
N LYS A 61 4.49 -49.55 -5.08
CA LYS A 61 5.93 -49.70 -5.38
C LYS A 61 6.44 -48.63 -6.33
N LYS A 62 5.68 -48.31 -7.39
CA LYS A 62 6.03 -47.24 -8.34
C LYS A 62 6.07 -45.88 -7.64
N LEU A 63 5.09 -45.60 -6.77
CA LEU A 63 5.06 -44.35 -5.99
C LEU A 63 6.29 -44.21 -5.09
N GLY A 64 6.70 -45.29 -4.41
CA GLY A 64 7.94 -45.29 -3.62
C GLY A 64 9.16 -44.93 -4.45
N GLN A 65 9.33 -45.59 -5.61
CA GLN A 65 10.45 -45.29 -6.53
C GLN A 65 10.41 -43.86 -7.07
N THR A 66 9.23 -43.31 -7.36
CA THR A 66 9.10 -41.92 -7.81
C THR A 66 9.40 -40.94 -6.69
N LEU A 67 9.03 -41.25 -5.44
CA LEU A 67 9.30 -40.40 -4.29
C LEU A 67 10.80 -40.27 -4.04
N ASP A 68 11.54 -41.38 -4.10
CA ASP A 68 13.00 -41.37 -3.95
C ASP A 68 13.66 -40.47 -5.00
N LYS A 69 13.24 -40.58 -6.28
CA LYS A 69 13.76 -39.72 -7.36
C LYS A 69 13.40 -38.25 -7.18
N VAL A 70 12.16 -37.95 -6.83
CA VAL A 70 11.70 -36.58 -6.62
C VAL A 70 12.40 -35.94 -5.44
N ASP A 71 12.68 -36.67 -4.36
CA ASP A 71 13.42 -36.12 -3.22
C ASP A 71 14.89 -35.88 -3.57
N GLU A 72 15.52 -36.74 -4.38
CA GLU A 72 16.86 -36.50 -4.92
C GLU A 72 16.90 -35.21 -5.78
N GLU A 73 15.94 -35.05 -6.70
CA GLU A 73 15.82 -33.83 -7.52
C GLU A 73 15.56 -32.58 -6.66
N ARG A 74 14.70 -32.70 -5.63
CA ARG A 74 14.42 -31.63 -4.67
C ARG A 74 15.68 -31.24 -3.90
N TYR A 75 16.47 -32.21 -3.45
CA TYR A 75 17.74 -31.97 -2.76
C TYR A 75 18.73 -31.21 -3.64
N ASP A 76 18.87 -31.62 -4.90
CA ASP A 76 19.75 -30.94 -5.86
C ASP A 76 19.28 -29.51 -6.17
N ALA A 77 17.97 -29.31 -6.32
CA ALA A 77 17.39 -27.98 -6.51
C ALA A 77 17.65 -27.07 -5.30
N GLU A 78 17.43 -27.59 -4.08
CA GLU A 78 17.71 -26.88 -2.83
C GLU A 78 19.19 -26.51 -2.70
N ALA A 79 20.09 -27.44 -3.04
CA ALA A 79 21.53 -27.18 -3.04
C ALA A 79 21.93 -26.08 -4.03
N LYS A 80 21.31 -26.02 -5.22
CA LYS A 80 21.52 -24.93 -6.19
C LYS A 80 21.04 -23.58 -5.65
N VAL A 81 19.86 -23.54 -5.04
CA VAL A 81 19.31 -22.32 -4.42
C VAL A 81 20.21 -21.84 -3.28
N ALA A 82 20.68 -22.75 -2.42
CA ALA A 82 21.59 -22.43 -1.33
C ALA A 82 22.92 -21.82 -1.83
N LYS A 83 23.50 -22.38 -2.91
CA LYS A 83 24.70 -21.83 -3.56
C LYS A 83 24.46 -20.42 -4.10
N ALA A 84 23.35 -20.22 -4.80
CA ALA A 84 22.98 -18.90 -5.34
C ALA A 84 22.76 -17.87 -4.22
N ASN A 85 22.09 -18.25 -3.13
CA ASN A 85 21.88 -17.37 -1.98
C ASN A 85 23.21 -16.96 -1.33
N LYS A 86 24.13 -17.92 -1.15
CA LYS A 86 25.46 -17.64 -0.63
C LYS A 86 26.24 -16.67 -1.52
N GLU A 87 26.19 -16.87 -2.84
CA GLU A 87 26.81 -15.95 -3.80
C GLU A 87 26.19 -14.54 -3.72
N ILE A 88 24.86 -14.44 -3.62
CA ILE A 88 24.17 -13.16 -3.44
C ILE A 88 24.60 -12.46 -2.15
N GLU A 89 24.76 -13.20 -1.05
CA GLU A 89 25.26 -12.66 0.23
C GLU A 89 26.68 -12.14 0.11
N ASP A 90 27.59 -12.93 -0.48
CA ASP A 90 28.97 -12.52 -0.71
C ASP A 90 29.05 -11.28 -1.60
N LEU A 91 28.23 -11.21 -2.64
CA LEU A 91 28.13 -10.04 -3.52
C LEU A 91 27.56 -8.82 -2.80
N LYS A 92 26.52 -8.99 -1.96
CA LYS A 92 25.97 -7.91 -1.14
C LYS A 92 27.03 -7.33 -0.20
N MET A 93 27.83 -8.18 0.45
CA MET A 93 28.94 -7.75 1.30
C MET A 93 29.98 -6.95 0.51
N LYS A 94 30.42 -7.46 -0.65
CA LYS A 94 31.36 -6.74 -1.53
C LYS A 94 30.81 -5.38 -1.97
N VAL A 95 29.52 -5.28 -2.28
CA VAL A 95 28.88 -4.00 -2.61
C VAL A 95 28.95 -3.01 -1.45
N VAL A 96 28.70 -3.48 -0.22
CA VAL A 96 28.80 -2.64 0.98
C VAL A 96 30.25 -2.16 1.21
N ASP A 97 31.22 -3.05 1.07
CA ASP A 97 32.65 -2.72 1.22
C ASP A 97 33.11 -1.70 0.17
N LEU A 98 32.71 -1.89 -1.10
CA LEU A 98 33.03 -0.98 -2.20
C LEU A 98 32.34 0.38 -2.08
N GLN A 99 31.10 0.43 -1.63
CA GLN A 99 30.41 1.70 -1.33
C GLN A 99 31.09 2.45 -0.17
N GLY A 100 31.88 1.74 0.64
CA GLY A 100 32.47 2.21 1.87
C GLY A 100 31.40 2.35 2.94
N MET A 101 31.65 1.85 4.16
CA MET A 101 30.82 2.24 5.31
C MET A 101 30.86 3.77 5.41
N LYS A 102 29.77 4.45 5.03
CA LYS A 102 29.59 5.86 5.33
C LYS A 102 29.61 5.97 6.85
N LYS A 103 30.76 6.33 7.43
CA LYS A 103 30.82 6.79 8.83
C LYS A 103 29.63 7.75 8.98
N PRO A 104 28.72 7.52 9.96
CA PRO A 104 27.67 8.47 10.22
C PRO A 104 28.34 9.82 10.35
N ALA A 105 28.12 10.72 9.39
CA ALA A 105 28.71 12.05 9.46
C ALA A 105 28.29 12.60 10.81
N LEU A 106 29.24 13.05 11.65
CA LEU A 106 28.95 13.69 12.91
C LEU A 106 28.12 14.95 12.57
N LYS A 107 26.80 14.79 12.50
CA LYS A 107 25.89 15.87 12.18
C LYS A 107 25.93 16.78 13.38
N LYS A 108 26.42 18.01 13.17
CA LYS A 108 26.28 19.08 14.15
C LYS A 108 24.79 19.36 14.27
N VAL A 109 24.13 18.69 15.21
CA VAL A 109 22.70 18.86 15.48
C VAL A 109 22.53 20.29 15.94
N ARG A 110 21.98 21.15 15.07
CA ARG A 110 21.46 22.44 15.48
C ARG A 110 20.07 22.21 16.07
N LEU A 111 19.71 23.02 17.05
CA LEU A 111 18.41 22.96 17.72
C LEU A 111 17.29 22.82 16.68
N SER A 112 16.44 21.78 16.79
CA SER A 112 15.34 21.58 15.85
C SER A 112 14.37 22.76 15.92
N ALA A 113 13.64 23.02 14.83
CA ALA A 113 12.62 24.07 14.82
C ALA A 113 11.62 23.89 15.98
N ASP A 114 11.24 22.65 16.29
CA ASP A 114 10.37 22.34 17.43
C ASP A 114 11.01 22.65 18.79
N ALA A 115 12.30 22.36 18.97
CA ALA A 115 13.01 22.70 20.20
C ALA A 115 13.19 24.22 20.35
N MET A 116 13.38 24.94 19.25
CA MET A 116 13.46 26.39 19.23
C MET A 116 12.09 27.04 19.51
N LEU A 117 11.02 26.53 18.90
CA LEU A 117 9.65 27.01 19.09
C LEU A 117 9.13 26.69 20.50
N SER A 118 9.41 25.50 21.03
CA SER A 118 9.05 25.14 22.41
C SER A 118 9.78 25.98 23.45
N ALA A 119 11.02 26.40 23.18
CA ALA A 119 11.78 27.29 24.06
C ALA A 119 11.30 28.74 24.01
N LEU A 120 10.89 29.23 22.83
CA LEU A 120 10.43 30.61 22.63
C LEU A 120 8.96 30.82 23.02
N LEU A 121 8.10 29.83 22.83
CA LEU A 121 6.64 29.97 22.97
C LEU A 121 6.05 29.14 24.13
N GLY A 122 6.90 28.40 24.85
CA GLY A 122 6.51 27.60 26.00
C GLY A 122 5.50 26.50 25.66
N THR A 123 4.68 26.11 26.64
CA THR A 123 3.75 24.96 26.55
C THR A 123 2.54 25.19 25.64
N LYS A 124 2.30 26.41 25.15
CA LYS A 124 1.12 26.72 24.33
C LYS A 124 1.14 26.04 22.94
N HIS A 125 2.30 25.66 22.41
CA HIS A 125 2.42 25.08 21.06
C HIS A 125 3.20 23.76 21.07
N LYS A 126 2.82 22.84 21.96
CA LYS A 126 3.31 21.46 21.91
C LYS A 126 2.54 20.69 20.82
N ALA A 127 2.79 21.03 19.56
CA ALA A 127 2.25 20.29 18.42
C ALA A 127 3.13 19.05 18.21
N THR A 128 2.66 17.87 18.63
CA THR A 128 3.15 16.62 18.06
C THR A 128 2.79 16.64 16.59
N ILE A 129 3.78 16.87 15.70
CA ILE A 129 3.57 16.87 14.25
C ILE A 129 3.45 15.41 13.77
N ASP A 130 2.42 14.72 14.25
CA ASP A 130 1.96 13.50 13.62
C ASP A 130 1.00 13.93 12.50
N PHE A 131 1.55 14.03 11.29
CA PHE A 131 0.83 14.56 10.11
C PHE A 131 -0.49 13.82 9.84
N LYS A 132 -0.58 12.57 10.31
CA LYS A 132 -1.76 11.71 10.18
C LYS A 132 -2.84 11.98 11.22
N ALA A 133 -2.49 12.51 12.40
CA ALA A 133 -3.42 12.76 13.50
C ALA A 133 -4.23 14.06 13.33
N ASN A 134 -3.73 15.02 12.55
CA ASN A 134 -4.39 16.32 12.35
C ASN A 134 -5.32 16.36 11.12
N LEU A 135 -5.48 15.24 10.41
CA LEU A 135 -6.47 15.08 9.35
C LEU A 135 -7.77 14.58 9.98
N LYS A 136 -8.84 15.39 9.97
CA LYS A 136 -10.17 14.95 10.38
C LYS A 136 -10.60 13.78 9.50
N GLN A 137 -10.63 12.56 10.04
CA GLN A 137 -11.48 11.49 9.50
C GLN A 137 -12.93 12.00 9.61
N VAL A 138 -13.60 12.16 8.48
CA VAL A 138 -15.05 12.44 8.46
C VAL A 138 -15.74 11.18 8.99
N LYS A 139 -15.89 11.09 10.31
CA LYS A 139 -16.92 10.23 10.89
C LYS A 139 -18.25 10.83 10.47
N LYS A 140 -19.00 10.06 9.70
CA LYS A 140 -20.39 10.33 9.34
C LYS A 140 -21.23 10.18 10.63
N GLU A 141 -21.11 11.15 11.52
CA GLU A 141 -22.06 11.30 12.63
C GLU A 141 -23.33 11.84 12.00
N VAL A 142 -24.37 11.00 12.00
CA VAL A 142 -25.74 11.35 11.64
C VAL A 142 -26.19 12.41 12.66
N LYS A 143 -25.96 13.67 12.33
CA LYS A 143 -26.57 14.80 13.03
C LYS A 143 -27.97 14.91 12.44
N GLU A 144 -28.99 14.78 13.28
CA GLU A 144 -30.37 15.12 12.92
C GLU A 144 -30.37 16.51 12.28
N GLU A 145 -30.71 16.56 10.99
CA GLU A 145 -30.94 17.81 10.26
C GLU A 145 -32.26 18.39 10.77
N GLU A 146 -32.22 19.53 11.47
CA GLU A 146 -33.39 20.42 11.51
C GLU A 146 -33.65 20.87 10.07
N GLU A 147 -34.81 20.50 9.52
CA GLU A 147 -35.30 20.95 8.23
C GLU A 147 -35.26 22.48 8.16
N VAL A 148 -34.28 23.03 7.45
CA VAL A 148 -34.25 24.45 7.10
C VAL A 148 -35.33 24.68 6.06
N GLY A 149 -36.50 25.11 6.53
CA GLY A 149 -37.64 25.51 5.72
C GLY A 149 -37.28 26.54 4.65
N ASP A 150 -37.83 26.33 3.45
CA ASP A 150 -37.57 27.09 2.22
C ASP A 150 -37.70 28.61 2.44
N TRP A 151 -36.62 29.35 2.20
CA TRP A 151 -36.55 30.80 2.43
C TRP A 151 -37.43 31.60 1.45
N ARG A 152 -37.96 30.95 0.40
CA ARG A 152 -38.76 31.58 -0.66
C ARG A 152 -40.10 32.14 -0.17
N THR A 153 -40.70 31.58 0.87
CA THR A 153 -42.07 31.94 1.28
C THR A 153 -42.18 33.34 1.90
N LYS A 154 -41.09 33.89 2.44
CA LYS A 154 -41.10 35.23 3.08
C LYS A 154 -41.06 36.39 2.09
N VAL A 155 -40.66 36.14 0.83
CA VAL A 155 -40.51 37.20 -0.17
C VAL A 155 -41.85 37.52 -0.86
N ASP A 156 -42.74 36.53 -1.00
CA ASP A 156 -44.01 36.71 -1.71
C ASP A 156 -45.09 37.43 -0.86
N GLU A 157 -45.04 37.36 0.47
CA GLU A 157 -45.99 38.08 1.35
C GLU A 157 -45.82 39.60 1.33
N GLN A 158 -44.66 40.11 0.92
CA GLN A 158 -44.36 41.54 0.94
C GLN A 158 -44.63 42.26 -0.40
N ALA A 159 -45.01 41.53 -1.45
CA ALA A 159 -45.27 42.07 -2.79
C ALA A 159 -46.74 42.55 -3.02
N GLY A 160 -47.63 42.36 -2.05
CA GLY A 160 -49.09 42.55 -2.23
C GLY A 160 -49.71 43.87 -1.75
N MET A 161 -48.96 44.83 -1.19
CA MET A 161 -49.54 46.08 -0.65
C MET A 161 -49.55 47.26 -1.63
N ASP A 162 -49.99 47.04 -2.88
CA ASP A 162 -50.26 48.11 -3.86
C ASP A 162 -51.74 48.55 -3.82
N GLY A 163 -52.15 49.11 -2.67
CA GLY A 163 -53.53 49.53 -2.42
C GLY A 163 -53.61 50.85 -1.64
N ARG A 164 -54.30 51.84 -2.23
CA ARG A 164 -54.52 53.22 -1.75
C ARG A 164 -54.79 53.32 -0.25
N LYS A 165 -53.83 53.83 0.53
CA LYS A 165 -54.03 54.16 1.96
C LYS A 165 -55.04 55.30 2.10
N LYS A 166 -56.24 54.97 2.59
CA LYS A 166 -57.34 55.90 2.90
C LYS A 166 -56.92 56.75 4.11
N LYS A 167 -56.73 58.06 3.93
CA LYS A 167 -56.64 59.01 5.06
C LYS A 167 -58.06 59.36 5.48
N PHE A 168 -58.39 59.23 6.77
CA PHE A 168 -59.46 59.99 7.39
C PHE A 168 -59.11 60.37 8.82
N GLN A 169 -59.55 61.58 9.18
CA GLN A 169 -59.30 62.35 10.39
C GLN A 169 -60.05 61.80 11.62
N GLY A 170 -59.51 62.14 12.79
CA GLY A 170 -60.06 61.92 14.13
C GLY A 170 -58.99 62.26 15.14
#